data_AF-M0KV67-F1
#
_entry.id   AF-M0KV67-F1
#
_cell.length_a   1.000
_cell.length_b   1.000
_cell.length_c   1.000
_cell.angle_alpha   90.00
_cell.angle_beta   90.00
_cell.angle_gamma   90.00
#
_symmetry.space_group_name_H-M   'P 1'
#
loop_
_entity.id
_entity.type
_entity.pdbx_description
1 polymer ?
#
loop_
_entity_poly.entity_id
_entity_poly.type
_entity_poly.pdbx_seq_one_letter_code
_entity_poly.pdbx_strand_id
1 'polypeptide(L)'
;MASVSVSHLILFIASMAIAASVAGVFTSSIGELSNAVSEQGLDVSSDVRTDVEIISDSGSDTIYDSGANTITVHVKNTGSETLAPVPGQIDVFVDGTFATDYTVTLEPDGGNSWRPGEVVRIEINRNLDLNSDHRLKLIVNGDEEVFEFNT
;
A
#
# COMPACT_ATOMS: atom_id res chain seq x y z
N MET A 1 -31.29 56.46 29.86
CA MET A 1 -30.48 56.31 28.63
C MET A 1 -29.21 55.48 28.87
N ALA A 2 -28.49 55.62 29.98
CA ALA A 2 -27.28 54.83 30.27
C ALA A 2 -27.48 53.29 30.37
N SER A 3 -28.63 52.81 30.87
CA SER A 3 -28.90 51.37 31.03
C SER A 3 -28.94 50.61 29.70
N VAL A 4 -29.47 51.22 28.65
CA VAL A 4 -29.57 50.60 27.32
C VAL A 4 -28.18 50.44 26.68
N SER A 5 -27.27 51.41 26.86
CA SER A 5 -25.89 51.29 26.36
C SER A 5 -25.10 50.19 27.05
N VAL A 6 -25.31 49.95 28.35
CA VAL A 6 -24.63 48.88 29.08
C VAL A 6 -25.07 47.50 28.56
N SER A 7 -26.37 47.28 28.31
CA SER A 7 -26.85 46.03 27.75
C SER A 7 -26.30 45.75 26.34
N HIS A 8 -26.22 46.77 25.47
CA HIS A 8 -25.63 46.62 24.14
C HIS A 8 -24.14 46.27 24.20
N LEU A 9 -23.38 46.87 25.12
CA LEU A 9 -21.97 46.57 25.30
C LEU A 9 -21.75 45.11 25.74
N ILE A 10 -22.56 44.62 26.68
CA ILE A 10 -22.49 43.22 27.14
C ILE A 10 -22.76 42.26 26.00
N LEU A 11 -23.82 42.50 25.21
CA LEU A 11 -24.17 41.67 24.06
C LEU A 11 -23.09 41.71 22.96
N PHE A 12 -22.48 42.87 22.74
CA PHE A 12 -21.38 43.00 21.78
C PHE A 12 -20.18 42.13 22.19
N ILE A 13 -19.74 42.22 23.45
CA ILE A 13 -18.63 41.41 23.95
C ILE A 13 -18.97 39.92 23.91
N ALA A 14 -20.19 39.54 24.31
CA ALA A 14 -20.64 38.15 24.23
C ALA A 14 -20.61 37.61 22.79
N SER A 15 -21.11 38.39 21.82
CA SER A 15 -21.10 38.02 20.40
C SER A 15 -19.67 37.88 19.85
N MET A 16 -18.76 38.76 20.26
CA MET A 16 -17.37 38.73 19.83
C MET A 16 -16.63 37.52 20.41
N ALA A 17 -16.91 37.15 21.67
CA ALA A 17 -16.36 35.95 22.28
C ALA A 17 -16.82 34.68 21.53
N ILE A 18 -18.12 34.59 21.22
CA ILE A 18 -18.67 33.47 20.45
C ILE A 18 -18.04 33.43 19.05
N ALA A 19 -17.96 34.57 18.36
CA ALA A 19 -17.35 34.66 17.04
C ALA A 19 -15.88 34.20 17.06
N ALA A 20 -15.11 34.61 18.06
CA ALA A 20 -13.73 34.17 18.23
C ALA A 20 -13.61 32.66 18.47
N SER A 21 -14.48 32.07 19.29
CA SER A 21 -14.52 30.62 19.51
C SER A 21 -14.83 29.86 18.23
N VAL A 22 -15.83 30.31 17.46
CA VAL A 22 -16.20 29.69 16.18
C VAL A 22 -15.06 29.79 15.19
N ALA A 23 -14.44 30.97 15.04
CA ALA A 23 -13.29 31.16 14.16
C ALA A 23 -12.10 30.26 14.53
N GLY A 24 -11.86 30.05 15.83
CA GLY A 24 -10.84 29.12 16.33
C GLY A 24 -11.09 27.68 15.89
N VAL A 25 -12.32 27.18 16.06
CA VAL A 25 -12.70 25.82 15.62
C VAL A 25 -12.55 25.68 14.11
N PHE A 26 -13.09 26.63 13.32
CA PHE A 26 -12.96 26.60 11.86
C PHE A 26 -11.49 26.55 11.41
N THR A 27 -10.62 27.34 12.03
CA THR A 27 -9.20 27.36 11.69
C THR A 27 -8.54 26.01 11.99
N SER A 28 -8.87 25.38 13.13
CA SER A 28 -8.37 24.05 13.48
C SER A 28 -8.84 22.99 12.48
N SER A 29 -10.15 22.95 12.18
CA SER A 29 -10.72 21.97 11.26
C SER A 29 -10.17 22.11 9.84
N ILE A 30 -9.94 23.34 9.37
CA ILE A 30 -9.31 23.57 8.06
C ILE A 30 -7.85 23.10 8.07
N GLY A 31 -7.13 23.32 9.17
CA GLY A 31 -5.77 22.80 9.34
C GLY A 31 -5.71 21.27 9.29
N GLU A 32 -6.60 20.59 10.01
CA GLU A 32 -6.72 19.13 9.99
C GLU A 32 -7.07 18.62 8.58
N LEU A 33 -8.05 19.25 7.92
CA LEU A 33 -8.42 18.90 6.55
C LEU A 33 -7.26 19.09 5.56
N SER A 34 -6.52 20.20 5.68
CA SER A 34 -5.36 20.47 4.83
C SER A 34 -4.27 19.40 5.00
N ASN A 35 -4.03 18.96 6.23
CA ASN A 35 -3.06 17.90 6.51
C ASN A 35 -3.53 16.57 5.91
N ALA A 36 -4.79 16.20 6.12
CA ALA A 36 -5.36 14.96 5.57
C ALA A 36 -5.32 14.93 4.04
N VAL A 37 -5.62 16.06 3.38
CA VAL A 37 -5.51 16.18 1.91
C VAL A 37 -4.06 16.05 1.45
N SER A 38 -3.11 16.63 2.17
CA SER A 38 -1.69 16.51 1.85
C SER A 38 -1.20 15.06 1.97
N GLU A 39 -1.59 14.36 3.03
CA GLU A 39 -1.24 12.96 3.27
C GLU A 39 -1.83 12.05 2.19
N GLN A 40 -3.13 12.21 1.90
CA GLN A 40 -3.80 11.49 0.82
C GLN A 40 -3.13 11.72 -0.54
N GLY A 41 -2.62 12.92 -0.79
CA GLY A 41 -1.89 13.24 -2.01
C GLY A 41 -0.53 12.55 -2.12
N LEU A 42 0.15 12.36 -0.98
CA LEU A 42 1.41 11.60 -0.93
C LEU A 42 1.16 10.12 -1.21
N ASP A 43 0.15 9.53 -0.56
CA ASP A 43 -0.21 8.11 -0.72
C ASP A 43 -0.60 7.80 -2.17
N VAL A 44 -1.53 8.58 -2.74
CA VAL A 44 -1.94 8.40 -4.16
C VAL A 44 -0.75 8.55 -5.09
N SER A 45 0.17 9.48 -4.78
CA SER A 45 1.35 9.64 -5.61
C SER A 45 2.32 8.45 -5.47
N SER A 46 2.38 7.79 -4.31
CA SER A 46 3.13 6.54 -4.11
C SER A 46 2.51 5.39 -4.88
N ASP A 47 1.19 5.25 -4.81
CA ASP A 47 0.44 4.21 -5.52
C ASP A 47 0.67 4.35 -7.04
N VAL A 48 0.57 5.58 -7.58
CA VAL A 48 0.76 5.83 -9.03
C VAL A 48 2.21 5.60 -9.48
N ARG A 49 3.19 5.76 -8.60
CA ARG A 49 4.62 5.53 -8.92
C ARG A 49 5.05 4.09 -8.69
N THR A 50 4.26 3.33 -7.95
CA THR A 50 4.46 1.90 -7.74
C THR A 50 3.80 1.16 -8.87
N ASP A 51 4.57 0.31 -9.52
CA ASP A 51 4.11 -0.56 -10.59
C ASP A 51 5.08 -1.74 -10.57
N VAL A 52 4.55 -2.95 -10.43
CA VAL A 52 5.31 -4.19 -10.40
C VAL A 52 4.72 -5.17 -11.39
N GLU A 53 5.55 -6.01 -12.00
CA GLU A 53 5.09 -6.97 -13.00
C GLU A 53 5.68 -8.35 -12.69
N ILE A 54 4.84 -9.39 -12.76
CA ILE A 54 5.31 -10.77 -12.62
C ILE A 54 5.90 -11.22 -13.97
N ILE A 55 7.20 -11.48 -13.99
CA ILE A 55 7.96 -11.83 -15.21
C ILE A 55 8.26 -13.34 -15.33
N SER A 56 7.61 -14.15 -14.49
CA SER A 56 7.72 -15.61 -14.51
C SER A 56 7.00 -16.24 -15.70
N ASP A 57 7.52 -17.36 -16.24
CA ASP A 57 6.87 -18.11 -17.31
C ASP A 57 5.90 -19.16 -16.74
N SER A 58 4.59 -18.94 -16.95
CA SER A 58 3.50 -19.82 -16.50
C SER A 58 3.57 -21.25 -17.05
N GLY A 59 4.25 -21.47 -18.18
CA GLY A 59 4.38 -22.78 -18.81
C GLY A 59 5.63 -23.55 -18.36
N SER A 60 6.45 -22.97 -17.48
CA SER A 60 7.67 -23.59 -16.98
C SER A 60 7.42 -24.44 -15.74
N ASP A 61 7.98 -25.64 -15.70
CA ASP A 61 7.97 -26.53 -14.53
C ASP A 61 8.73 -25.92 -13.32
N THR A 62 9.43 -24.80 -13.50
CA THR A 62 10.19 -24.11 -12.45
C THR A 62 9.33 -23.27 -11.52
N ILE A 63 8.04 -23.08 -11.82
CA ILE A 63 7.13 -22.27 -10.98
C ILE A 63 6.76 -22.99 -9.70
N TYR A 64 6.56 -24.31 -9.75
CA TYR A 64 6.19 -25.10 -8.58
C TYR A 64 7.07 -26.33 -8.44
N ASP A 65 7.82 -26.39 -7.34
CA ASP A 65 8.56 -27.59 -6.95
C ASP A 65 7.68 -28.47 -6.05
N SER A 66 7.15 -29.56 -6.61
CA SER A 66 6.33 -30.55 -5.88
C SER A 66 7.11 -31.34 -4.82
N GLY A 67 8.44 -31.40 -4.91
CA GLY A 67 9.30 -32.05 -3.91
C GLY A 67 9.53 -31.17 -2.69
N ALA A 68 9.68 -29.87 -2.90
CA ALA A 68 9.86 -28.87 -1.84
C ALA A 68 8.55 -28.24 -1.35
N ASN A 69 7.46 -28.36 -2.11
CA ASN A 69 6.20 -27.62 -1.94
C ASN A 69 6.41 -26.10 -1.95
N THR A 70 7.20 -25.63 -2.91
CA THR A 70 7.58 -24.21 -3.00
C THR A 70 7.16 -23.65 -4.36
N ILE A 71 6.45 -22.52 -4.33
CA ILE A 71 6.11 -21.73 -5.51
C ILE A 71 7.18 -20.65 -5.65
N THR A 72 7.78 -20.50 -6.84
CA THR A 72 8.80 -19.49 -7.12
C THR A 72 8.33 -18.55 -8.20
N VAL A 73 8.20 -17.26 -7.87
CA VAL A 73 7.86 -16.21 -8.84
C VAL A 73 8.89 -15.08 -8.84
N HIS A 74 9.14 -14.52 -10.02
CA HIS A 74 10.01 -13.36 -10.20
C HIS A 74 9.17 -12.14 -10.49
N VAL A 75 9.38 -11.08 -9.70
CA VAL A 75 8.61 -9.84 -9.80
C VAL A 75 9.57 -8.71 -10.07
N LYS A 76 9.32 -7.94 -11.13
CA LYS A 76 10.12 -6.80 -11.54
C LYS A 76 9.45 -5.50 -11.11
N ASN A 77 10.23 -4.55 -10.62
CA ASN A 77 9.73 -3.19 -10.38
C ASN A 77 9.73 -2.45 -11.73
N THR A 78 8.55 -2.23 -12.29
CA THR A 78 8.30 -1.50 -13.55
C THR A 78 8.01 -0.03 -13.32
N GLY A 79 7.74 0.35 -12.07
CA GLY A 79 7.45 1.71 -11.63
C GLY A 79 8.69 2.60 -11.50
N SER A 80 8.50 3.69 -10.77
CA SER A 80 9.53 4.72 -10.52
C SER A 80 9.91 4.85 -9.04
N GLU A 81 9.15 4.20 -8.15
CA GLU A 81 9.41 4.16 -6.73
C GLU A 81 10.42 3.06 -6.38
N THR A 82 11.27 3.31 -5.39
CA THR A 82 12.12 2.25 -4.82
C THR A 82 11.36 1.58 -3.68
N LEU A 83 11.16 0.27 -3.81
CA LEU A 83 10.44 -0.55 -2.86
C LEU A 83 11.44 -1.29 -1.95
N ALA A 84 10.95 -1.94 -0.89
CA ALA A 84 11.79 -2.78 -0.04
C ALA A 84 11.47 -4.27 -0.24
N PRO A 85 12.46 -5.12 -0.55
CA PRO A 85 12.27 -6.53 -0.86
C PRO A 85 12.16 -7.36 0.43
N VAL A 86 11.16 -7.09 1.26
CA VAL A 86 10.97 -7.75 2.56
C VAL A 86 9.57 -8.36 2.70
N PRO A 87 9.43 -9.51 3.36
CA PRO A 87 8.12 -10.01 3.78
C PRO A 87 7.38 -8.95 4.62
N GLY A 88 6.09 -8.77 4.34
CA GLY A 88 5.23 -7.76 4.98
C GLY A 88 5.06 -6.44 4.22
N GLN A 89 5.85 -6.17 3.18
CA GLN A 89 5.56 -5.10 2.20
C GLN A 89 4.90 -5.62 0.92
N ILE A 90 4.83 -6.94 0.80
CA ILE A 90 4.26 -7.64 -0.35
C ILE A 90 3.19 -8.56 0.22
N ASP A 91 1.93 -8.31 -0.12
CA ASP A 91 0.84 -9.21 0.23
C ASP A 91 0.69 -10.24 -0.87
N VAL A 92 0.73 -11.52 -0.51
CA VAL A 92 0.65 -12.63 -1.46
C VAL A 92 -0.55 -13.50 -1.12
N PHE A 93 -1.35 -13.80 -2.13
CA PHE A 93 -2.49 -14.70 -2.04
C PHE A 93 -2.31 -15.82 -3.05
N VAL A 94 -2.55 -17.05 -2.61
CA VAL A 94 -2.56 -18.23 -3.48
C VAL A 94 -3.94 -18.87 -3.37
N ASP A 95 -4.64 -18.97 -4.48
CA ASP A 95 -6.03 -19.47 -4.58
C ASP A 95 -6.98 -18.78 -3.58
N GLY A 96 -6.81 -17.47 -3.43
CA GLY A 96 -7.61 -16.64 -2.52
C GLY A 96 -7.26 -16.75 -1.03
N THR A 97 -6.23 -17.53 -0.68
CA THR A 97 -5.73 -17.62 0.71
C THR A 97 -4.47 -16.79 0.88
N PHE A 98 -4.41 -15.95 1.90
CA PHE A 98 -3.22 -15.18 2.25
C PHE A 98 -2.06 -16.11 2.62
N ALA A 99 -0.88 -15.88 2.03
CA ALA A 99 0.33 -16.64 2.29
C ALA A 99 1.13 -15.98 3.42
N THR A 100 1.44 -16.75 4.46
CA THR A 100 2.23 -16.27 5.61
C THR A 100 3.66 -16.79 5.63
N ASP A 101 3.92 -17.88 4.90
CA ASP A 101 5.23 -18.54 4.83
C ASP A 101 5.82 -18.31 3.44
N TYR A 102 6.51 -17.18 3.28
CA TYR A 102 7.22 -16.84 2.06
C TYR A 102 8.47 -16.02 2.35
N THR A 103 9.42 -16.10 1.45
CA THR A 103 10.65 -15.29 1.45
C THR A 103 10.66 -14.35 0.24
N VAL A 104 11.36 -13.24 0.38
CA VAL A 104 11.58 -12.27 -0.69
C VAL A 104 13.08 -12.03 -0.76
N THR A 105 13.67 -12.26 -1.93
CA THR A 105 15.11 -12.10 -2.16
C THR A 105 15.31 -11.22 -3.39
N LEU A 106 16.10 -10.15 -3.27
CA LEU A 106 16.50 -9.35 -4.42
C LEU A 106 17.50 -10.13 -5.27
N GLU A 107 17.26 -10.24 -6.58
CA GLU A 107 18.16 -10.94 -7.50
C GLU A 107 19.16 -9.97 -8.17
N PRO A 108 20.40 -10.41 -8.48
CA PRO A 108 21.00 -11.71 -8.13
C PRO A 108 21.78 -11.70 -6.81
N ASP A 109 22.09 -10.51 -6.27
CA ASP A 109 23.10 -10.34 -5.21
C ASP A 109 22.49 -10.09 -3.81
N GLY A 110 21.16 -10.11 -3.69
CA GLY A 110 20.46 -9.67 -2.47
C GLY A 110 20.50 -8.16 -2.28
N GLY A 111 19.86 -7.68 -1.20
CA GLY A 111 19.81 -6.26 -0.87
C GLY A 111 18.48 -5.85 -0.22
N ASN A 112 18.40 -4.59 0.18
CA ASN A 112 17.26 -4.04 0.92
C ASN A 112 16.53 -2.92 0.16
N SER A 113 16.86 -2.72 -1.12
CA SER A 113 16.34 -1.64 -1.96
C SER A 113 16.03 -2.24 -3.31
N TRP A 114 14.74 -2.38 -3.62
CA TRP A 114 14.21 -2.91 -4.87
C TRP A 114 13.88 -1.74 -5.79
N ARG A 115 14.87 -1.34 -6.58
CA ARG A 115 14.83 -0.16 -7.45
C ARG A 115 14.07 -0.45 -8.75
N PRO A 116 13.61 0.59 -9.45
CA PRO A 116 13.10 0.45 -10.81
C PRO A 116 14.02 -0.37 -11.71
N GLY A 117 13.46 -1.40 -12.33
CA GLY A 117 14.14 -2.34 -13.22
C GLY A 117 14.73 -3.58 -12.53
N GLU A 118 14.87 -3.60 -11.21
CA GLU A 118 15.35 -4.75 -10.45
C GLU A 118 14.26 -5.80 -10.25
N VAL A 119 14.67 -7.03 -9.95
CA VAL A 119 13.79 -8.19 -9.81
C VAL A 119 13.95 -8.80 -8.43
N VAL A 120 12.83 -9.14 -7.80
CA VAL A 120 12.81 -9.96 -6.58
C VAL A 120 12.31 -11.36 -6.92
N ARG A 121 12.95 -12.38 -6.34
CA ARG A 121 12.44 -13.74 -6.28
C ARG A 121 11.62 -13.88 -5.00
N ILE A 122 10.38 -14.34 -5.16
CA ILE A 122 9.47 -14.66 -4.06
C ILE A 122 9.29 -16.17 -4.05
N GLU A 123 9.58 -16.79 -2.91
CA GLU A 123 9.42 -18.23 -2.70
C GLU A 123 8.36 -18.46 -1.63
N ILE A 124 7.28 -19.15 -1.98
CA ILE A 124 6.12 -19.35 -1.10
C ILE A 124 6.04 -20.83 -0.77
N ASN A 125 6.10 -21.17 0.51
CA ASN A 125 6.00 -22.54 0.97
C ASN A 125 4.52 -22.93 1.11
N ARG A 126 4.00 -23.69 0.14
CA ARG A 126 2.61 -24.12 0.11
C ARG A 126 2.43 -25.40 -0.69
N ASN A 127 1.67 -26.34 -0.14
CA ASN A 127 1.21 -27.51 -0.89
C ASN A 127 0.07 -27.12 -1.84
N LEU A 128 0.22 -27.46 -3.11
CA LEU A 128 -0.79 -27.27 -4.15
C LEU A 128 -1.30 -28.64 -4.65
N ASP A 129 -2.49 -28.63 -5.23
CA ASP A 129 -2.99 -29.79 -5.96
C ASP A 129 -2.21 -29.91 -7.28
N LEU A 130 -1.87 -31.13 -7.71
CA LEU A 130 -1.12 -31.35 -8.95
C LEU A 130 -2.07 -31.47 -10.15
N ASN A 131 -1.64 -31.03 -11.34
CA ASN A 131 -2.46 -31.03 -12.56
C ASN A 131 -3.73 -30.17 -12.41
N SER A 132 -3.62 -29.06 -11.68
CA SER A 132 -4.70 -28.10 -11.49
C SER A 132 -4.22 -26.69 -11.84
N ASP A 133 -5.18 -25.84 -12.20
CA ASP A 133 -4.94 -24.42 -12.40
C ASP A 133 -4.87 -23.73 -11.03
N HIS A 134 -3.90 -22.85 -10.86
CA HIS A 134 -3.67 -22.07 -9.66
C HIS A 134 -3.54 -20.59 -9.98
N ARG A 135 -3.95 -19.75 -9.03
CA ARG A 135 -3.89 -18.30 -9.17
C ARG A 135 -3.14 -17.68 -8.01
N LEU A 136 -2.06 -16.98 -8.35
CA LEU A 136 -1.31 -16.13 -7.44
C LEU A 136 -1.74 -14.68 -7.64
N LYS A 137 -2.08 -13.99 -6.56
CA LYS A 137 -2.27 -12.54 -6.54
C LYS A 137 -1.21 -11.94 -5.64
N LEU A 138 -0.53 -10.92 -6.14
CA LEU A 138 0.48 -10.16 -5.43
C LEU A 138 0.03 -8.71 -5.34
N ILE A 139 0.23 -8.09 -4.17
CA ILE A 139 -0.09 -6.68 -3.96
C ILE A 139 1.12 -6.00 -3.33
N VAL A 140 1.56 -4.88 -3.91
CA VAL A 140 2.70 -4.09 -3.40
C VAL A 140 2.33 -2.62 -3.46
N ASN A 141 2.29 -1.95 -2.30
CA ASN A 141 1.89 -0.54 -2.17
C ASN A 141 0.70 -0.15 -3.07
N GLY A 142 -0.38 -0.95 -3.03
CA GLY A 142 -1.61 -0.69 -3.78
C GLY A 142 -1.64 -1.23 -5.21
N ASP A 143 -0.49 -1.53 -5.82
CA ASP A 143 -0.42 -2.16 -7.14
C ASP A 143 -0.73 -3.66 -7.04
N GLU A 144 -1.54 -4.17 -7.96
CA GLU A 144 -2.06 -5.55 -7.92
C GLU A 144 -1.68 -6.34 -9.16
N GLU A 145 -0.94 -7.43 -8.96
CA GLU A 145 -0.55 -8.35 -10.02
C GLU A 145 -1.21 -9.72 -9.85
N VAL A 146 -1.61 -10.31 -10.97
CA VAL A 146 -2.27 -11.62 -11.00
C VAL A 146 -1.51 -12.52 -11.96
N PHE A 147 -1.14 -13.69 -11.47
CA PHE A 147 -0.44 -14.70 -12.23
C PHE A 147 -1.17 -16.04 -12.13
N GLU A 148 -1.52 -16.59 -13.29
CA GLU A 148 -2.15 -17.90 -13.41
C GLU A 148 -1.11 -18.89 -13.92
N PHE A 149 -1.04 -20.06 -13.26
CA PHE A 149 -0.09 -21.11 -13.61
C PHE A 149 -0.70 -22.47 -13.29
N ASN A 150 -0.14 -23.51 -13.92
CA ASN A 150 -0.60 -24.88 -13.76
C ASN A 150 0.53 -25.72 -13.15
N THR A 151 0.16 -26.72 -12.36
CA THR A 151 1.07 -27.64 -11.67
C THR A 151 1.08 -29.04 -12.28
#